data_AF-A0AAU3TJZ9-F1
#
_entry.id   AF-A0AAU3TJZ9-F1
#
_cell.length_a   1.000
_cell.length_b   1.000
_cell.length_c   1.000
_cell.angle_alpha   90.00
_cell.angle_beta   90.00
_cell.angle_gamma   90.00
#
_symmetry.space_group_name_H-M   'P 1'
#
loop_
_entity.id
_entity.type
_entity.pdbx_description
1 polymer ?
#
loop_
_entity_poly.entity_id
_entity_poly.type
_entity_poly.pdbx_seq_one_letter_code
_entity_poly.pdbx_strand_id
1 'polypeptide(L)'
;MQYSSFRSSHPSPSAPSFPDDLVGLQADWLRTYRELARQPASARTTGLRRRLIDLSRAITAHPYWSRPVRTAGGPAELRRAAKARSWARAA
;
A
#
# COMPACT_ATOMS: atom_id res chain seq x y z
N MET A 1 -9.98 -0.85 50.77
CA MET A 1 -10.05 -1.78 49.62
C MET A 1 -10.31 -0.94 48.37
N GLN A 2 -9.28 -0.76 47.54
CA GLN A 2 -9.27 0.20 46.43
C GLN A 2 -9.27 -0.60 45.12
N TYR A 3 -10.38 -0.56 44.38
CA TYR A 3 -10.45 -1.14 43.03
C TYR A 3 -9.80 -0.17 42.05
N SER A 4 -8.51 -0.37 41.82
CA SER A 4 -7.75 0.30 40.77
C SER A 4 -8.18 -0.22 39.41
N SER A 5 -8.71 0.71 38.61
CA SER A 5 -8.57 0.84 37.16
C SER A 5 -7.93 -0.34 36.42
N PHE A 6 -8.75 -1.06 35.65
CA PHE A 6 -8.29 -1.61 34.37
C PHE A 6 -9.22 -1.06 33.29
N ARG A 7 -9.04 0.23 32.97
CA ARG A 7 -9.51 0.76 31.70
C ARG A 7 -8.68 0.03 30.65
N SER A 8 -9.19 -1.09 30.17
CA SER A 8 -8.68 -1.77 28.99
C SER A 8 -8.66 -0.76 27.85
N SER A 9 -7.50 -0.13 27.64
CA SER A 9 -7.13 0.41 26.34
C SER A 9 -7.20 -0.79 25.40
N HIS A 10 -8.35 -0.99 24.78
CA HIS A 10 -8.40 -1.76 23.56
C HIS A 10 -7.53 -0.98 22.58
N PRO A 11 -6.40 -1.52 22.09
CA PRO A 11 -5.86 -0.99 20.86
C PRO A 11 -7.01 -1.11 19.84
N SER A 12 -7.44 0.04 19.29
CA SER A 12 -8.27 0.09 18.08
C SER A 12 -7.80 -1.00 17.11
N PRO A 13 -8.69 -1.68 16.37
CA PRO A 13 -8.29 -2.76 15.46
C PRO A 13 -7.16 -2.24 14.58
N SER A 14 -5.94 -2.67 14.90
CA SER A 14 -4.72 -2.19 14.24
C SER A 14 -4.92 -2.50 12.77
N ALA A 15 -5.01 -1.44 11.96
CA ALA A 15 -5.12 -1.60 10.53
C ALA A 15 -4.09 -2.65 10.07
N PRO A 16 -4.46 -3.57 9.17
CA PRO A 16 -3.58 -4.64 8.73
C PRO A 16 -2.21 -4.06 8.41
N SER A 17 -1.20 -4.47 9.18
CA SER A 17 0.13 -3.92 9.06
C SER A 17 0.80 -4.52 7.83
N PHE A 18 0.68 -3.82 6.71
CA PHE A 18 1.37 -4.19 5.48
C PHE A 18 2.88 -3.98 5.66
N PRO A 19 3.71 -4.87 5.10
CA PRO A 19 5.15 -4.64 4.97
C PRO A 19 5.45 -3.33 4.22
N ASP A 20 6.45 -2.58 4.69
CA ASP A 20 6.84 -1.28 4.14
C ASP A 20 7.25 -1.35 2.66
N ASP A 21 7.91 -2.43 2.27
CA ASP A 21 8.32 -2.73 0.90
C ASP A 21 7.10 -2.94 -0.01
N LEU A 22 6.09 -3.69 0.43
CA LEU A 22 4.84 -3.86 -0.32
C LEU A 22 4.06 -2.54 -0.47
N VAL A 23 4.01 -1.73 0.59
CA VAL A 23 3.41 -0.38 0.54
C VAL A 23 4.21 0.52 -0.41
N GLY A 24 5.54 0.40 -0.42
CA GLY A 24 6.44 1.10 -1.34
C GLY A 24 6.18 0.74 -2.81
N LEU A 25 6.07 -0.55 -3.13
CA LEU A 25 5.74 -1.03 -4.47
C LEU A 25 4.38 -0.48 -4.95
N GLN A 26 3.36 -0.50 -4.08
CA GLN A 26 2.04 0.04 -4.40
C GLN A 26 2.07 1.57 -4.60
N ALA A 27 2.87 2.29 -3.81
CA ALA A 27 3.04 3.74 -3.95
C ALA A 27 3.73 4.09 -5.28
N ASP A 28 4.77 3.34 -5.66
CA ASP A 28 5.44 3.50 -6.95
C ASP A 28 4.55 3.16 -8.13
N TRP A 29 3.68 2.15 -7.98
CA TRP A 29 2.66 1.83 -8.98
C TRP A 29 1.68 2.98 -9.16
N LEU A 30 1.17 3.56 -8.07
CA LEU A 30 0.27 4.72 -8.12
C LEU A 30 0.94 5.95 -8.72
N ARG A 31 2.22 6.20 -8.40
CA ARG A 31 3.01 7.29 -8.98
C ARG A 31 3.17 7.10 -10.49
N THR A 32 3.61 5.92 -10.92
CA THR A 32 3.80 5.61 -12.35
C THR A 32 2.48 5.70 -13.12
N TYR A 33 1.37 5.25 -12.50
CA TYR A 33 0.04 5.39 -13.10
C TYR A 33 -0.38 6.85 -13.26
N ARG A 34 -0.14 7.70 -12.25
CA ARG A 34 -0.42 9.14 -12.32
C ARG A 34 0.44 9.83 -13.38
N GLU A 35 1.72 9.48 -13.47
CA GLU A 35 2.61 9.98 -14.52
C GLU A 35 2.08 9.59 -15.90
N LEU A 36 1.68 8.32 -16.09
CA LEU A 36 1.09 7.83 -17.34
C LEU A 36 -0.22 8.56 -17.69
N ALA A 37 -1.11 8.75 -16.72
CA ALA A 37 -2.40 9.42 -16.91
C ALA A 37 -2.27 10.91 -17.26
N ARG A 38 -1.14 11.54 -16.92
CA ARG A 38 -0.83 12.94 -17.26
C ARG A 38 -0.19 13.10 -18.63
N GLN A 39 0.27 12.01 -19.26
CA GLN A 39 0.92 12.09 -20.55
C GLN A 39 -0.09 12.34 -21.68
N PRO A 40 0.22 13.23 -22.64
CA PRO A 40 -0.60 13.40 -23.83
C PRO A 40 -0.55 12.15 -24.72
N ALA A 41 -1.56 11.96 -25.57
CA ALA A 41 -1.67 10.79 -26.45
C ALA A 41 -0.47 10.62 -27.40
N SER A 42 0.23 11.71 -27.73
CA SER A 42 1.43 11.73 -28.57
C SER A 42 2.72 11.38 -27.82
N ALA A 43 2.71 11.33 -26.48
CA ALA A 43 3.91 11.06 -25.70
C ALA A 43 4.30 9.57 -25.74
N ARG A 44 5.61 9.33 -25.85
CA ARG A 44 6.18 7.97 -25.77
C ARG A 44 6.10 7.43 -24.34
N THR A 45 5.03 6.68 -24.09
CA THR A 45 4.63 6.15 -22.79
C THR A 45 5.07 4.70 -22.54
N THR A 46 5.82 4.10 -23.47
CA THR A 46 6.27 2.70 -23.42
C THR A 46 7.06 2.38 -22.15
N GLY A 47 7.94 3.28 -21.71
CA GLY A 47 8.71 3.09 -20.46
C GLY A 47 7.82 3.01 -19.23
N LEU A 48 6.82 3.89 -19.14
CA LEU A 48 5.85 3.92 -18.03
C LEU A 48 4.97 2.68 -18.03
N ARG A 49 4.51 2.21 -19.20
CA ARG A 49 3.72 0.98 -19.30
C ARG A 49 4.53 -0.26 -18.90
N ARG A 50 5.79 -0.38 -19.34
CA ARG A 50 6.67 -1.49 -18.91
C ARG A 50 6.86 -1.48 -17.41
N ARG A 51 7.18 -0.31 -16.83
CA ARG A 51 7.33 -0.15 -15.39
C ARG A 51 6.06 -0.54 -14.61
N LEU A 52 4.87 -0.20 -15.11
CA LEU A 52 3.62 -0.64 -14.47
C LEU A 52 3.45 -2.16 -14.46
N ILE A 53 3.83 -2.84 -15.55
CA ILE A 53 3.78 -4.31 -15.64
C ILE A 53 4.75 -4.93 -14.65
N ASP A 54 5.98 -4.43 -14.58
CA ASP A 54 7.01 -4.93 -13.65
C ASP A 54 6.59 -4.73 -12.19
N LEU A 55 6.06 -3.55 -11.85
CA LEU A 55 5.53 -3.27 -10.52
C LEU A 55 4.33 -4.15 -10.19
N SER A 56 3.43 -4.38 -11.15
CA SER A 56 2.30 -5.30 -10.94
C SER A 56 2.79 -6.71 -10.65
N ARG A 57 3.79 -7.21 -11.39
CA ARG A 57 4.40 -8.51 -11.14
C ARG A 57 5.04 -8.59 -9.75
N ALA A 58 5.81 -7.57 -9.37
CA ALA A 58 6.45 -7.51 -8.05
C ALA A 58 5.43 -7.51 -6.90
N ILE A 59 4.33 -6.76 -7.04
CA ILE A 59 3.25 -6.76 -6.05
C ILE A 59 2.60 -8.14 -5.96
N THR A 60 2.24 -8.77 -7.09
CA THR A 60 1.57 -10.08 -7.08
C THR A 60 2.46 -11.23 -6.62
N ALA A 61 3.76 -11.14 -6.86
CA ALA A 61 4.74 -12.14 -6.43
C ALA A 61 5.20 -11.95 -4.98
N HIS A 62 4.68 -10.95 -4.28
CA HIS A 62 5.17 -10.60 -2.96
C HIS A 62 4.89 -11.70 -1.92
N PRO A 63 5.88 -12.12 -1.10
CA PRO A 63 5.72 -13.19 -0.11
C PRO A 63 4.61 -12.95 0.92
N TYR A 64 4.22 -11.68 1.13
CA TYR A 64 3.08 -11.30 1.97
C TYR A 64 1.80 -12.04 1.58
N TRP A 65 1.53 -12.23 0.28
CA TRP A 65 0.31 -12.89 -0.19
C TRP A 65 0.33 -14.40 0.02
N SER A 66 1.50 -15.00 0.16
CA SER A 66 1.67 -16.43 0.41
C SER A 66 1.58 -16.77 1.90
N ARG A 67 1.58 -15.79 2.80
CA ARG A 67 1.49 -16.02 4.23
C ARG A 67 0.03 -16.24 4.65
N PRO A 68 -0.28 -17.27 5.44
CA PRO A 68 -1.61 -17.45 6.04
C PRO A 68 -1.80 -16.45 7.18
N VAL A 69 -1.95 -15.17 6.85
CA VAL A 69 -2.24 -14.13 7.84
C VAL A 69 -3.76 -14.01 7.96
N ARG A 70 -4.30 -14.43 9.11
CA ARG A 70 -5.73 -14.35 9.46
C ARG A 70 -6.28 -12.91 9.57
N THR A 71 -5.42 -11.91 9.36
CA THR A 71 -5.69 -10.48 9.49
C THR A 71 -5.19 -9.68 8.28
N ALA A 72 -4.98 -10.32 7.13
CA ALA A 72 -4.32 -9.69 5.98
C ALA A 72 -5.32 -8.79 5.27
N GLY A 73 -5.04 -7.49 5.24
CA GLY A 73 -5.76 -6.58 4.35
C GLY A 73 -5.54 -7.01 2.90
N GLY A 74 -6.59 -6.90 2.08
CA GLY A 74 -6.52 -7.21 0.66
C GLY A 74 -5.86 -6.10 -0.15
N PRO A 75 -5.87 -6.23 -1.49
CA PRO A 75 -5.33 -5.21 -2.40
C PRO A 75 -5.99 -3.83 -2.24
N ALA A 76 -7.21 -3.75 -1.70
CA ALA A 76 -7.90 -2.48 -1.44
C ALA A 76 -7.30 -1.74 -0.23
N GLU A 77 -7.07 -2.44 0.87
CA GLU A 77 -6.41 -1.89 2.07
C GLU A 77 -4.96 -1.50 1.75
N LEU A 78 -4.25 -2.27 0.92
CA LEU A 78 -2.90 -1.93 0.48
C LEU A 78 -2.88 -0.60 -0.28
N ARG A 79 -3.83 -0.38 -1.19
CA ARG A 79 -3.97 0.91 -1.90
C ARG A 79 -4.27 2.07 -0.95
N ARG A 80 -5.06 1.84 0.11
CA ARG A 80 -5.34 2.84 1.15
C ARG A 80 -4.07 3.20 1.93
N ALA A 81 -3.30 2.20 2.37
CA ALA A 81 -2.02 2.39 3.06
C ALA A 81 -1.00 3.15 2.19
N ALA A 82 -0.88 2.78 0.92
CA ALA A 82 0.02 3.47 -0.01
C ALA A 82 -0.38 4.94 -0.25
N LYS A 83 -1.69 5.21 -0.37
CA LYS A 83 -2.19 6.59 -0.43
C LYS A 83 -1.84 7.35 0.84
N ALA A 84 -2.15 6.81 2.03
CA ALA A 84 -1.84 7.47 3.31
C ALA A 84 -0.35 7.81 3.44
N ARG A 85 0.56 6.89 3.05
CA ARG A 85 2.00 7.15 2.99
C ARG A 85 2.36 8.31 2.06
N SER A 86 1.70 8.42 0.90
CA SER A 86 1.96 9.53 -0.04
C SER A 86 1.52 10.88 0.50
N TRP A 87 0.41 10.93 1.26
CA TRP A 87 -0.06 12.15 1.94
C TRP A 87 0.87 12.54 3.08
N ALA A 88 1.33 11.58 3.88
CA ALA A 88 2.26 11.83 4.99
C ALA A 88 3.63 12.35 4.53
N ARG A 89 4.05 12.10 3.29
CA ARG A 89 5.29 12.66 2.72
C ARG A 89 5.10 14.04 2.07
N ALA A 90 3.85 14.49 1.91
CA ALA A 90 3.50 15.75 1.25
C ALA A 90 3.11 16.87 2.24
N ALA A 91 2.94 16.54 3.52
CA ALA A 91 2.72 17.46 4.63
C ALA A 91 4.03 17.69 5.39
#